data_AF-A0A7V3AB72-F1
#
_entry.id   AF-A0A7V3AB72-F1
#
_cell.length_a   1.000
_cell.length_b   1.000
_cell.length_c   1.000
_cell.angle_alpha   90.00
_cell.angle_beta   90.00
_cell.angle_gamma   90.00
#
_symmetry.space_group_name_H-M   'P 1'
#
loop_
_entity.id
_entity.type
_entity.pdbx_description
1 polymer ?
#
loop_
_entity_poly.entity_id
_entity_poly.type
_entity_poly.pdbx_seq_one_letter_code
_entity_poly.pdbx_strand_id
1 'polypeptide(L)'
;MVPNVLCRRVIWTGLVLLVFLASLPAEDASVQHGQERIELAAHLAASVVAVESRTIAGERYYGAGVVVSSDGLILSSLTAVPQQAQAVQVTWTDGRSARATVVASTDQTETVLLQVQRNSLAHLRLGSSDSVEIGARVLAAGNPHETLRRDGQVFVSGGSLTGRYLATSEDRTSRYRGPVLETDAAVNPGCDGGALVDAQGRLMGILSLCYTRTRWMGTAIPIERILDALPPEERNRLGSRKVPAHASGDLCELLRQAAMPTAAALVRLEFQREPDAARNADRSSAPRAATVSQDIGTFTWAIGPEADATGLAVQPRGTVLTSALNLEGACGPVHVVLADGRRFRARIRGRHADLDLAVLKVEGLRKNDPWPIATLVPTVAPRAGSFIAVTGAPPRTSTEPTFAAGIVSAASRFGGLAVQVDAKINYGNAGGPVTDLEGRCLGIVTQVGARKCWGQSSGVGFFAPAEKILDVLDALLDGKTLHVPCAPLLGIAPSLGENDREGVKIGRVDRNTPASRAGLREGDLLTAADGQPVRSWSGLLSALQPHRPGDEVRLQVLRGHAVLVVPVVLKAKE
;
A
#
# COMPACT_ATOMS: atom_id res chain seq x y z
N MET A 1 -15.49 -100.52 7.50
CA MET A 1 -15.25 -100.55 8.96
C MET A 1 -14.53 -99.26 9.32
N VAL A 2 -15.19 -98.38 10.07
CA VAL A 2 -14.70 -97.10 10.64
C VAL A 2 -14.39 -97.39 12.13
N PRO A 3 -13.65 -96.62 12.96
CA PRO A 3 -12.69 -95.48 12.77
C PRO A 3 -11.36 -95.63 13.58
N ASN A 4 -10.41 -94.69 13.43
CA ASN A 4 -9.96 -93.80 14.55
C ASN A 4 -8.96 -92.73 14.08
N VAL A 5 -9.39 -91.45 14.04
CA VAL A 5 -9.04 -90.32 14.96
C VAL A 5 -7.69 -89.64 14.60
N LEU A 6 -7.68 -88.58 13.79
CA LEU A 6 -7.78 -87.12 14.08
C LEU A 6 -6.60 -86.50 14.88
N CYS A 7 -5.80 -85.63 14.25
CA CYS A 7 -5.55 -84.27 14.78
C CYS A 7 -4.91 -83.28 13.76
N ARG A 8 -5.75 -82.33 13.32
CA ARG A 8 -5.56 -80.90 12.96
C ARG A 8 -4.27 -80.41 12.24
N ARG A 9 -4.47 -79.93 10.99
CA ARG A 9 -3.88 -78.67 10.48
C ARG A 9 -5.00 -77.78 9.95
N VAL A 10 -5.06 -76.55 10.44
CA VAL A 10 -5.99 -75.50 10.02
C VAL A 10 -5.34 -74.75 8.86
N ILE A 11 -6.03 -74.61 7.72
CA ILE A 11 -5.66 -73.67 6.65
C ILE A 11 -6.84 -72.70 6.47
N TRP A 12 -6.56 -71.43 6.71
CA TRP A 12 -7.45 -70.30 6.57
C TRP A 12 -7.71 -69.98 5.09
N THR A 13 -8.98 -69.86 4.71
CA THR A 13 -9.42 -69.25 3.45
C THR A 13 -9.36 -67.72 3.57
N GLY A 14 -8.45 -67.08 2.85
CA GLY A 14 -8.36 -65.63 2.75
C GLY A 14 -9.31 -65.07 1.70
N LEU A 15 -10.32 -64.33 2.14
CA LEU A 15 -11.21 -63.51 1.31
C LEU A 15 -10.50 -62.15 1.07
N VAL A 16 -10.04 -61.89 -0.15
CA VAL A 16 -9.50 -60.57 -0.53
C VAL A 16 -10.67 -59.66 -0.86
N LEU A 17 -11.01 -58.77 0.09
CA LEU A 17 -11.96 -57.69 -0.13
C LEU A 17 -11.24 -56.55 -0.88
N LEU A 18 -11.44 -56.46 -2.19
CA LEU A 18 -11.00 -55.32 -3.00
C LEU A 18 -11.92 -54.12 -2.70
N VAL A 19 -11.49 -53.27 -1.77
CA VAL A 19 -12.12 -51.95 -1.55
C VAL A 19 -11.71 -51.06 -2.73
N PHE A 20 -12.66 -50.78 -3.62
CA PHE A 20 -12.58 -49.65 -4.54
C PHE A 20 -12.68 -48.36 -3.71
N LEU A 21 -11.53 -47.86 -3.25
CA LEU A 21 -11.41 -46.45 -2.89
C LEU A 21 -11.55 -45.67 -4.19
N ALA A 22 -12.76 -45.18 -4.47
CA ALA A 22 -12.95 -44.11 -5.42
C ALA A 22 -12.10 -42.93 -4.94
N SER A 23 -10.93 -42.76 -5.53
CA SER A 23 -10.12 -41.56 -5.40
C SER A 23 -10.93 -40.41 -6.00
N LEU A 24 -11.74 -39.78 -5.15
CA LEU A 24 -12.18 -38.41 -5.38
C LEU A 24 -10.92 -37.61 -5.70
N PRO A 25 -10.90 -36.79 -6.78
CA PRO A 25 -9.76 -35.94 -7.02
C PRO A 25 -9.61 -35.08 -5.75
N ALA A 26 -8.46 -35.19 -5.09
CA ALA A 26 -8.09 -34.22 -4.08
C ALA A 26 -8.14 -32.87 -4.79
N GLU A 27 -9.15 -32.06 -4.52
CA GLU A 27 -9.12 -30.66 -4.94
C GLU A 27 -7.79 -30.11 -4.43
N ASP A 28 -7.01 -29.57 -5.36
CA ASP A 28 -5.70 -29.02 -5.10
C ASP A 28 -5.83 -28.08 -3.88
N ALA A 29 -4.98 -28.26 -2.86
CA ALA A 29 -5.09 -27.52 -1.60
C ALA A 29 -5.14 -26.00 -1.84
N SER A 30 -4.55 -25.51 -2.95
CA SER A 30 -4.64 -24.14 -3.41
C SER A 30 -6.07 -23.69 -3.78
N VAL A 31 -6.84 -24.56 -4.43
CA VAL A 31 -8.25 -24.33 -4.81
C VAL A 31 -9.13 -24.31 -3.57
N GLN A 32 -8.91 -25.24 -2.63
CA GLN A 32 -9.63 -25.28 -1.35
C GLN A 32 -9.41 -23.99 -0.54
N HIS A 33 -8.15 -23.55 -0.38
CA HIS A 33 -7.84 -22.26 0.25
C HIS A 33 -8.46 -21.08 -0.49
N GLY A 34 -8.62 -21.18 -1.82
CA GLY A 34 -9.34 -20.19 -2.62
C GLY A 34 -10.83 -20.13 -2.28
N GLN A 35 -11.49 -21.28 -2.16
CA GLN A 35 -12.91 -21.41 -1.81
C GLN A 35 -13.19 -20.89 -0.39
N GLU A 36 -12.37 -21.29 0.60
CA GLU A 36 -12.50 -20.80 1.98
C GLU A 36 -12.46 -19.27 2.06
N ARG A 37 -11.61 -18.62 1.24
CA ARG A 37 -11.54 -17.16 1.16
C ARG A 37 -12.79 -16.53 0.54
N ILE A 38 -13.40 -17.19 -0.43
CA ILE A 38 -14.65 -16.72 -1.04
C ILE A 38 -15.79 -16.81 -0.03
N GLU A 39 -15.88 -17.93 0.70
CA GLU A 39 -16.88 -18.12 1.75
C GLU A 39 -16.71 -17.11 2.89
N LEU A 40 -15.47 -16.85 3.30
CA LEU A 40 -15.17 -15.83 4.30
C LEU A 40 -15.62 -14.44 3.83
N ALA A 41 -15.32 -14.06 2.58
CA ALA A 41 -15.76 -12.79 2.02
C ALA A 41 -17.29 -12.69 1.93
N ALA A 42 -17.97 -13.78 1.56
CA ALA A 42 -19.43 -13.84 1.51
C ALA A 42 -20.06 -13.72 2.91
N HIS A 43 -19.49 -14.39 3.92
CA HIS A 43 -19.93 -14.28 5.30
C HIS A 43 -19.74 -12.84 5.82
N LEU A 44 -18.57 -12.25 5.56
CA LEU A 44 -18.26 -10.87 5.90
C LEU A 44 -19.25 -9.89 5.24
N ALA A 45 -19.54 -10.06 3.95
CA ALA A 45 -20.52 -9.27 3.24
C ALA A 45 -21.94 -9.40 3.83
N ALA A 46 -22.34 -10.59 4.27
CA ALA A 46 -23.63 -10.80 4.91
C ALA A 46 -23.72 -10.17 6.32
N SER A 47 -22.59 -9.94 6.99
CA SER A 47 -22.51 -9.35 8.32
C SER A 47 -22.25 -7.84 8.34
N VAL A 48 -22.16 -7.19 7.17
CA VAL A 48 -22.02 -5.74 7.06
C VAL A 48 -23.30 -5.15 6.46
N VAL A 49 -23.71 -4.02 7.02
CA VAL A 49 -24.95 -3.32 6.67
C VAL A 49 -24.68 -1.86 6.32
N ALA A 50 -25.56 -1.26 5.52
CA ALA A 50 -25.56 0.18 5.32
C ALA A 50 -26.27 0.86 6.49
N VAL A 51 -25.66 1.90 7.03
CA VAL A 51 -26.23 2.73 8.09
C VAL A 51 -26.49 4.11 7.52
N GLU A 52 -27.71 4.60 7.64
CA GLU A 52 -28.10 5.97 7.32
C GLU A 52 -28.75 6.61 8.54
N SER A 53 -28.42 7.86 8.82
CA SER A 53 -29.08 8.63 9.85
C SER A 53 -29.41 10.05 9.43
N ARG A 54 -30.37 10.66 10.13
CA ARG A 54 -30.79 12.06 9.92
C ARG A 54 -30.87 12.84 11.22
N THR A 55 -30.44 14.10 11.18
CA THR A 55 -30.61 15.05 12.29
C THR A 55 -31.97 15.75 12.20
N ILE A 56 -32.34 16.48 13.26
CA ILE A 56 -33.54 17.34 13.30
C ILE A 56 -33.52 18.37 12.16
N ALA A 57 -32.35 18.92 11.84
CA ALA A 57 -32.15 19.88 10.77
C ALA A 57 -32.26 19.27 9.36
N GLY A 58 -32.48 17.96 9.26
CA GLY A 58 -32.61 17.25 7.99
C GLY A 58 -31.28 16.85 7.33
N GLU A 59 -30.15 17.10 8.00
CA GLU A 59 -28.84 16.68 7.52
C GLU A 59 -28.75 15.15 7.50
N ARG A 60 -28.14 14.61 6.45
CA ARG A 60 -28.03 13.18 6.20
C ARG A 60 -26.61 12.70 6.42
N TYR A 61 -26.47 11.61 7.16
CA TYR A 61 -25.21 10.94 7.44
C TYR A 61 -25.33 9.48 7.01
N TYR A 62 -24.21 8.89 6.56
CA TYR A 62 -24.19 7.50 6.13
C TYR A 62 -22.83 6.86 6.35
N GLY A 63 -22.84 5.53 6.39
CA GLY A 63 -21.65 4.70 6.45
C GLY A 63 -22.00 3.23 6.45
N ALA A 64 -21.17 2.44 7.12
CA ALA A 64 -21.36 1.02 7.34
C ALA A 64 -21.65 0.70 8.81
N GLY A 65 -22.14 -0.51 9.04
CA GLY A 65 -22.28 -1.12 10.35
C GLY A 65 -21.92 -2.58 10.27
N VAL A 66 -21.45 -3.14 11.38
CA VAL A 66 -21.08 -4.54 11.54
C VAL A 66 -22.07 -5.21 12.46
N VAL A 67 -22.78 -6.21 11.96
CA VAL A 67 -23.65 -7.07 12.79
C VAL A 67 -22.76 -7.95 13.65
N VAL A 68 -22.89 -7.83 14.97
CA VAL A 68 -22.05 -8.52 15.97
C VAL A 68 -22.85 -9.53 16.80
N SER A 69 -24.16 -9.59 16.62
CA SER A 69 -25.00 -10.61 17.25
C SER A 69 -26.15 -11.07 16.35
N SER A 70 -26.58 -12.31 16.55
CA SER A 70 -27.71 -12.89 15.79
C SER A 70 -29.07 -12.24 16.09
N ASP A 71 -29.21 -11.55 17.21
CA ASP A 71 -30.40 -10.81 17.67
C ASP A 71 -30.36 -9.31 17.33
N GLY A 72 -29.40 -8.86 16.51
CA GLY A 72 -29.45 -7.53 15.89
C GLY A 72 -28.67 -6.41 16.57
N LEU A 73 -27.63 -6.72 17.35
CA LEU A 73 -26.63 -5.72 17.74
C LEU A 73 -25.70 -5.41 16.57
N ILE A 74 -25.47 -4.12 16.34
CA ILE A 74 -24.66 -3.60 15.24
C ILE A 74 -23.70 -2.54 15.78
N LEU A 75 -22.40 -2.70 15.54
CA LEU A 75 -21.40 -1.64 15.77
C LEU A 75 -21.32 -0.74 14.53
N SER A 76 -21.23 0.57 14.72
CA SER A 76 -21.01 1.54 13.65
C SER A 76 -20.19 2.73 14.17
N SER A 77 -20.06 3.78 13.37
CA SER A 77 -19.28 4.98 13.69
C SER A 77 -20.18 6.18 13.96
N LEU A 78 -19.72 7.11 14.82
CA LEU A 78 -20.34 8.41 15.00
C LEU A 78 -20.31 9.28 13.73
N THR A 79 -19.47 8.96 12.75
CA THR A 79 -19.51 9.59 11.42
C THR A 79 -20.79 9.24 10.66
N ALA A 80 -21.29 8.01 10.82
CA ALA A 80 -22.53 7.55 10.19
C ALA A 80 -23.78 7.87 11.04
N VAL A 81 -23.62 7.90 12.36
CA VAL A 81 -24.68 8.17 13.34
C VAL A 81 -24.19 9.20 14.37
N PRO A 82 -24.24 10.50 14.07
CA PRO A 82 -23.84 11.51 15.04
C PRO A 82 -24.78 11.53 16.24
N GLN A 83 -24.34 12.09 17.36
CA GLN A 83 -25.10 12.13 18.61
C GLN A 83 -26.49 12.78 18.47
N GLN A 84 -26.66 13.71 17.52
CA GLN A 84 -27.93 14.41 17.26
C GLN A 84 -28.87 13.64 16.31
N ALA A 85 -28.51 12.42 15.89
CA ALA A 85 -29.32 11.60 15.01
C ALA A 85 -30.68 11.24 15.66
N GLN A 86 -31.77 11.46 14.94
CA GLN A 86 -33.14 11.19 15.40
C GLN A 86 -33.74 9.94 14.78
N ALA A 87 -33.30 9.61 13.56
CA ALA A 87 -33.75 8.44 12.84
C ALA A 87 -32.53 7.71 12.30
N VAL A 88 -32.38 6.44 12.68
CA VAL A 88 -31.32 5.56 12.18
C VAL A 88 -31.98 4.42 11.42
N GLN A 89 -31.56 4.23 10.18
CA GLN A 89 -32.01 3.17 9.30
C GLN A 89 -30.82 2.28 8.94
N VAL A 90 -31.06 0.97 9.04
CA VAL A 90 -30.08 -0.07 8.66
C VAL A 90 -30.63 -0.81 7.45
N THR A 91 -29.79 -1.08 6.45
CA THR A 91 -30.16 -1.81 5.23
C THR A 91 -29.18 -2.94 4.96
N TRP A 92 -29.70 -4.12 4.63
CA TRP A 92 -28.94 -5.33 4.31
C TRP A 92 -28.77 -5.50 2.80
N THR A 93 -27.90 -6.42 2.39
CA THR A 93 -27.63 -6.76 0.98
C THR A 93 -28.86 -7.30 0.23
N ASP A 94 -29.86 -7.81 0.94
CA ASP A 94 -31.15 -8.22 0.37
C ASP A 94 -32.11 -7.04 0.10
N GLY A 95 -31.66 -5.80 0.32
CA GLY A 95 -32.41 -4.56 0.13
C GLY A 95 -33.43 -4.27 1.23
N ARG A 96 -33.63 -5.18 2.20
CA ARG A 96 -34.54 -4.93 3.32
C ARG A 96 -33.91 -3.92 4.27
N SER A 97 -34.74 -3.08 4.88
CA SER A 97 -34.31 -2.12 5.89
C SER A 97 -35.08 -2.26 7.19
N ALA A 98 -34.48 -1.81 8.28
CA ALA A 98 -35.10 -1.72 9.60
C ALA A 98 -34.71 -0.40 10.28
N ARG A 99 -35.59 0.11 11.15
CA ARG A 99 -35.22 1.19 12.07
C ARG A 99 -34.34 0.61 13.17
N ALA A 100 -33.25 1.30 13.49
CA ALA A 100 -32.38 0.98 14.61
C ALA A 100 -32.57 1.97 15.76
N THR A 101 -32.37 1.49 16.98
CA THR A 101 -32.26 2.32 18.19
C THR A 101 -30.81 2.38 18.62
N VAL A 102 -30.35 3.55 19.06
CA VAL A 102 -29.02 3.69 19.67
C VAL A 102 -29.09 3.11 21.08
N VAL A 103 -28.26 2.10 21.34
CA VAL A 103 -28.12 1.44 22.66
C VAL A 103 -27.05 2.15 23.48
N ALA A 104 -25.90 2.38 22.86
CA ALA A 104 -24.78 3.10 23.46
C ALA A 104 -24.05 3.91 22.40
N SER A 105 -23.41 4.99 22.80
CA SER A 105 -22.54 5.79 21.95
C SER A 105 -21.39 6.34 22.78
N THR A 106 -20.21 6.44 22.18
CA THR A 106 -19.02 6.89 22.91
C THR A 106 -18.12 7.73 22.02
N ASP A 107 -17.89 8.98 22.44
CA ASP A 107 -16.94 9.88 21.78
C ASP A 107 -15.49 9.39 21.94
N GLN A 108 -15.20 8.58 22.97
CA GLN A 108 -13.85 8.09 23.23
C GLN A 108 -13.32 7.21 22.11
N THR A 109 -14.21 6.46 21.43
CA THR A 109 -13.85 5.59 20.30
C THR A 109 -14.59 5.96 19.02
N GLU A 110 -15.29 7.10 18.98
CA GLU A 110 -16.13 7.51 17.86
C GLU A 110 -17.05 6.39 17.33
N THR A 111 -17.54 5.53 18.23
CA THR A 111 -18.41 4.38 17.88
C THR A 111 -19.80 4.48 18.47
N VAL A 112 -20.72 3.78 17.84
CA VAL A 112 -22.11 3.64 18.26
C VAL A 112 -22.51 2.15 18.23
N LEU A 113 -23.26 1.72 19.25
CA LEU A 113 -23.90 0.43 19.29
C LEU A 113 -25.40 0.63 19.00
N LEU A 114 -25.87 -0.05 17.97
CA LEU A 114 -27.25 0.00 17.49
C LEU A 114 -27.94 -1.34 17.76
N GLN A 115 -29.26 -1.29 17.95
CA GLN A 115 -30.12 -2.46 18.04
C GLN A 115 -31.21 -2.39 16.97
N VAL A 116 -31.43 -3.50 16.27
CA VAL A 116 -32.58 -3.70 15.38
C VAL A 116 -33.46 -4.83 15.88
N GLN A 117 -34.75 -4.78 15.55
CA GLN A 117 -35.70 -5.84 15.90
C GLN A 117 -35.69 -6.94 14.81
N ARG A 118 -34.61 -7.73 14.77
CA ARG A 118 -34.41 -8.85 13.84
C ARG A 118 -33.57 -9.95 14.48
N ASN A 119 -33.92 -11.20 14.17
CA ASN A 119 -33.25 -12.40 14.70
C ASN A 119 -32.64 -13.22 13.57
N SER A 120 -31.80 -14.19 13.94
CA SER A 120 -31.12 -15.11 13.00
C SER A 120 -30.26 -14.39 11.96
N LEU A 121 -29.66 -13.27 12.33
CA LEU A 121 -28.78 -12.51 11.46
C LEU A 121 -27.40 -13.16 11.34
N ALA A 122 -26.83 -13.12 10.13
CA ALA A 122 -25.41 -13.33 9.94
C ALA A 122 -24.64 -12.25 10.72
N HIS A 123 -23.65 -12.67 11.51
CA HIS A 123 -22.90 -11.78 12.40
C HIS A 123 -21.45 -12.22 12.51
N LEU A 124 -20.57 -11.26 12.79
CA LEU A 124 -19.17 -11.54 13.03
C LEU A 124 -18.93 -11.91 14.49
N ARG A 125 -18.01 -12.85 14.69
CA ARG A 125 -17.44 -13.12 16.01
C ARG A 125 -16.37 -12.09 16.33
N LEU A 126 -16.33 -11.65 17.58
CA LEU A 126 -15.24 -10.80 18.06
C LEU A 126 -13.93 -11.59 18.13
N GLY A 127 -12.85 -10.98 17.68
CA GLY A 127 -11.50 -11.51 17.87
C GLY A 127 -10.71 -10.67 18.87
N SER A 128 -9.39 -10.62 18.71
CA SER A 128 -8.50 -9.82 19.56
C SER A 128 -7.51 -9.02 18.72
N SER A 129 -7.56 -7.69 18.81
CA SER A 129 -6.62 -6.82 18.09
C SER A 129 -5.20 -6.87 18.65
N ASP A 130 -5.05 -7.33 19.90
CA ASP A 130 -3.75 -7.53 20.54
C ASP A 130 -3.01 -8.76 19.98
N SER A 131 -3.72 -9.70 19.33
CA SER A 131 -3.14 -10.97 18.87
C SER A 131 -2.84 -11.04 17.37
N VAL A 132 -3.27 -10.06 16.58
CA VAL A 132 -2.86 -9.95 15.17
C VAL A 132 -1.42 -9.39 15.09
N GLU A 133 -0.61 -9.74 14.11
CA GLU A 133 0.75 -9.19 13.97
C GLU A 133 0.79 -8.18 12.81
N ILE A 134 1.71 -7.21 12.83
CA ILE A 134 1.99 -6.43 11.61
C ILE A 134 2.42 -7.43 10.52
N GLY A 135 1.96 -7.24 9.29
CA GLY A 135 2.13 -8.19 8.19
C GLY A 135 1.06 -9.28 8.14
N ALA A 136 0.27 -9.48 9.19
CA ALA A 136 -0.83 -10.46 9.14
C ALA A 136 -1.89 -10.03 8.12
N ARG A 137 -2.44 -11.01 7.42
CA ARG A 137 -3.52 -10.80 6.46
C ARG A 137 -4.80 -10.34 7.15
N VAL A 138 -5.46 -9.35 6.54
CA VAL A 138 -6.75 -8.81 6.99
C VAL A 138 -7.70 -8.61 5.81
N LEU A 139 -9.00 -8.55 6.11
CA LEU A 139 -10.04 -8.10 5.18
C LEU A 139 -10.74 -6.87 5.78
N ALA A 140 -10.94 -5.85 4.95
CA ALA A 140 -11.79 -4.71 5.26
C ALA A 140 -13.12 -4.86 4.53
N ALA A 141 -14.23 -4.54 5.20
CA ALA A 141 -15.54 -4.49 4.57
C ALA A 141 -16.36 -3.28 5.00
N GLY A 142 -17.10 -2.71 4.06
CA GLY A 142 -17.85 -1.47 4.29
C GLY A 142 -18.84 -1.14 3.19
N ASN A 143 -19.32 0.10 3.19
CA ASN A 143 -20.34 0.61 2.29
C ASN A 143 -19.85 1.89 1.58
N PRO A 144 -18.75 1.81 0.80
CA PRO A 144 -18.18 2.98 0.17
C PRO A 144 -19.18 3.61 -0.79
N HIS A 145 -19.30 4.93 -0.76
CA HIS A 145 -20.17 5.71 -1.65
C HIS A 145 -21.62 5.18 -1.75
N GLU A 146 -22.14 4.57 -0.68
CA GLU A 146 -23.50 3.99 -0.61
C GLU A 146 -23.76 2.82 -1.59
N THR A 147 -22.71 2.11 -2.00
CA THR A 147 -22.78 0.94 -2.90
C THR A 147 -23.81 -0.10 -2.48
N LEU A 148 -24.01 -0.35 -1.19
CA LEU A 148 -25.01 -1.32 -0.73
C LEU A 148 -26.44 -0.88 -1.06
N ARG A 149 -26.73 0.42 -0.96
CA ARG A 149 -28.06 0.94 -1.33
C ARG A 149 -28.24 1.01 -2.85
N ARG A 150 -27.18 1.30 -3.59
CA ARG A 150 -27.24 1.48 -5.05
C ARG A 150 -27.27 0.14 -5.80
N ASP A 151 -26.40 -0.77 -5.37
CA ASP A 151 -26.07 -1.99 -6.12
C ASP A 151 -26.37 -3.27 -5.32
N GLY A 152 -26.76 -3.16 -4.04
CA GLY A 152 -27.03 -4.30 -3.16
C GLY A 152 -25.76 -5.01 -2.64
N GLN A 153 -24.58 -4.42 -2.85
CA GLN A 153 -23.31 -5.08 -2.60
C GLN A 153 -22.51 -4.42 -1.47
N VAL A 154 -21.96 -5.25 -0.58
CA VAL A 154 -20.92 -4.85 0.36
C VAL A 154 -19.57 -4.84 -0.35
N PHE A 155 -18.79 -3.81 -0.11
CA PHE A 155 -17.41 -3.77 -0.50
C PHE A 155 -16.57 -4.64 0.42
N VAL A 156 -15.73 -5.50 -0.14
CA VAL A 156 -14.73 -6.28 0.59
C VAL A 156 -13.37 -6.09 -0.07
N SER A 157 -12.34 -5.77 0.71
CA SER A 157 -10.96 -5.61 0.24
C SER A 157 -9.99 -6.38 1.12
N GLY A 158 -9.09 -7.14 0.48
CA GLY A 158 -8.01 -7.81 1.18
C GLY A 158 -6.77 -6.95 1.28
N GLY A 159 -6.04 -7.14 2.37
CA GLY A 159 -4.77 -6.50 2.63
C GLY A 159 -4.01 -7.17 3.77
N SER A 160 -3.10 -6.42 4.36
CA SER A 160 -2.29 -6.74 5.52
C SER A 160 -2.48 -5.66 6.58
N LEU A 161 -2.26 -6.01 7.84
CA LEU A 161 -2.04 -5.04 8.89
C LEU A 161 -0.67 -4.40 8.68
N THR A 162 -0.60 -3.11 8.42
CA THR A 162 0.64 -2.43 8.03
C THR A 162 1.32 -1.70 9.17
N GLY A 163 0.60 -1.43 10.26
CA GLY A 163 1.13 -0.66 11.37
C GLY A 163 0.22 -0.63 12.59
N ARG A 164 0.81 -0.27 13.71
CA ARG A 164 0.14 0.02 14.97
C ARG A 164 0.74 1.25 15.59
N TYR A 165 -0.10 2.19 15.99
CA TYR A 165 0.35 3.43 16.61
C TYR A 165 -0.80 4.13 17.32
N LEU A 166 -0.47 5.18 18.06
CA LEU A 166 -1.48 6.07 18.66
C LEU A 166 -1.79 7.20 17.67
N ALA A 167 -3.06 7.36 17.31
CA ALA A 167 -3.59 8.55 16.65
C ALA A 167 -3.61 9.75 17.61
N THR A 168 -3.21 10.94 17.15
CA THR A 168 -2.97 12.12 18.00
C THR A 168 -3.66 13.38 17.45
N SER A 169 -3.53 14.53 18.16
CA SER A 169 -4.10 15.84 17.74
C SER A 169 -3.65 16.31 16.37
N GLU A 170 -2.46 15.87 15.94
CA GLU A 170 -1.85 16.26 14.69
C GLU A 170 -2.58 15.63 13.49
N ASP A 171 -3.39 14.60 13.75
CA ASP A 171 -4.30 13.99 12.79
C ASP A 171 -5.60 14.83 12.74
N ARG A 172 -5.53 15.97 12.04
CA ARG A 172 -6.55 17.06 12.02
C ARG A 172 -7.93 16.68 11.43
N THR A 173 -8.24 15.40 11.29
CA THR A 173 -9.39 14.87 10.52
C THR A 173 -10.35 13.99 11.34
N SER A 174 -9.95 13.51 12.52
CA SER A 174 -10.79 12.74 13.46
C SER A 174 -10.63 13.30 14.89
N ARG A 175 -11.65 13.14 15.75
CA ARG A 175 -11.53 13.50 17.17
C ARG A 175 -10.99 12.34 18.02
N TYR A 176 -10.97 11.12 17.46
CA TYR A 176 -10.42 9.94 18.13
C TYR A 176 -8.94 10.13 18.45
N ARG A 177 -8.57 9.77 19.69
CA ARG A 177 -7.20 9.77 20.18
C ARG A 177 -6.97 8.45 20.89
N GLY A 178 -6.04 7.67 20.38
CA GLY A 178 -5.78 6.35 20.93
C GLY A 178 -5.19 5.39 19.92
N PRO A 179 -5.04 4.11 20.31
CA PRO A 179 -4.47 3.09 19.44
C PRO A 179 -5.28 2.89 18.16
N VAL A 180 -4.60 2.74 17.04
CA VAL A 180 -5.19 2.38 15.75
C VAL A 180 -4.44 1.22 15.12
N LEU A 181 -5.18 0.42 14.35
CA LEU A 181 -4.67 -0.59 13.43
C LEU A 181 -4.60 0.05 12.04
N GLU A 182 -3.43 0.11 11.42
CA GLU A 182 -3.25 0.59 10.04
C GLU A 182 -3.32 -0.60 9.07
N THR A 183 -3.96 -0.44 7.91
CA THR A 183 -4.07 -1.48 6.88
C THR A 183 -3.90 -0.93 5.46
N ASP A 184 -3.31 -1.76 4.60
CA ASP A 184 -3.26 -1.57 3.15
C ASP A 184 -4.50 -2.13 2.44
N ALA A 185 -5.47 -2.71 3.14
CA ALA A 185 -6.78 -2.97 2.53
C ALA A 185 -7.38 -1.64 2.05
N ALA A 186 -8.06 -1.64 0.91
CA ALA A 186 -8.67 -0.41 0.41
C ALA A 186 -9.79 0.02 1.36
N VAL A 187 -9.77 1.29 1.77
CA VAL A 187 -10.79 1.91 2.62
C VAL A 187 -11.11 3.26 1.99
N ASN A 188 -12.40 3.48 1.70
CA ASN A 188 -12.89 4.64 0.95
C ASN A 188 -13.99 5.35 1.74
N PRO A 189 -14.36 6.59 1.37
CA PRO A 189 -15.48 7.30 2.00
C PRO A 189 -16.77 6.46 2.05
N GLY A 190 -17.38 6.35 3.24
CA GLY A 190 -18.53 5.47 3.49
C GLY A 190 -18.18 4.10 4.09
N CYS A 191 -16.90 3.75 4.21
CA CYS A 191 -16.47 2.56 4.95
C CYS A 191 -16.46 2.74 6.47
N ASP A 192 -16.62 3.97 7.00
CA ASP A 192 -16.71 4.21 8.45
C ASP A 192 -17.78 3.35 9.10
N GLY A 193 -17.45 2.77 10.27
CA GLY A 193 -18.33 1.84 10.94
C GLY A 193 -18.30 0.43 10.35
N GLY A 194 -17.51 0.19 9.29
CA GLY A 194 -17.29 -1.12 8.68
C GLY A 194 -16.33 -2.00 9.46
N ALA A 195 -16.10 -3.22 8.98
CA ALA A 195 -15.30 -4.23 9.67
C ALA A 195 -13.85 -4.25 9.18
N LEU A 196 -12.91 -4.39 10.10
CA LEU A 196 -11.59 -4.97 9.83
C LEU A 196 -11.53 -6.34 10.51
N VAL A 197 -11.32 -7.40 9.74
CA VAL A 197 -11.26 -8.78 10.23
C VAL A 197 -9.92 -9.44 9.92
N ASP A 198 -9.54 -10.42 10.73
CA ASP A 198 -8.40 -11.29 10.44
C ASP A 198 -8.72 -12.35 9.37
N ALA A 199 -7.73 -13.17 9.05
CA ALA A 199 -7.85 -14.26 8.07
C ALA A 199 -8.90 -15.34 8.45
N GLN A 200 -9.42 -15.34 9.69
CA GLN A 200 -10.48 -16.26 10.14
C GLN A 200 -11.84 -15.58 10.24
N GLY A 201 -11.97 -14.32 9.81
CA GLY A 201 -13.21 -13.55 9.86
C GLY A 201 -13.58 -13.06 11.25
N ARG A 202 -12.64 -13.02 12.19
CA ARG A 202 -12.88 -12.47 13.53
C ARG A 202 -12.68 -10.97 13.48
N LEU A 203 -13.59 -10.22 14.10
CA LEU A 203 -13.57 -8.74 14.11
C LEU A 203 -12.40 -8.23 14.96
N MET A 204 -11.45 -7.54 14.32
CA MET A 204 -10.28 -6.92 14.94
C MET A 204 -10.52 -5.46 15.29
N GLY A 205 -11.40 -4.78 14.57
CA GLY A 205 -11.69 -3.38 14.80
C GLY A 205 -12.77 -2.83 13.87
N ILE A 206 -13.21 -1.63 14.17
CA ILE A 206 -14.16 -0.88 13.35
C ILE A 206 -13.40 0.12 12.51
N LEU A 207 -13.62 0.07 11.19
CA LEU A 207 -13.02 1.00 10.25
C LEU A 207 -13.43 2.43 10.61
N SER A 208 -12.43 3.29 10.67
CA SER A 208 -12.60 4.73 10.85
C SER A 208 -11.75 5.41 9.79
N LEU A 209 -12.30 6.40 9.11
CA LEU A 209 -11.58 7.30 8.23
C LEU A 209 -10.70 8.24 9.07
N CYS A 210 -9.68 7.71 9.75
CA CYS A 210 -8.58 8.54 10.22
C CYS A 210 -7.72 8.87 9.01
N TYR A 211 -8.08 9.94 8.30
CA TYR A 211 -7.26 10.46 7.22
C TYR A 211 -6.05 11.16 7.81
N THR A 212 -5.03 10.39 8.20
CA THR A 212 -3.72 10.97 8.44
C THR A 212 -3.24 11.46 7.09
N ARG A 213 -3.16 12.79 6.91
CA ARG A 213 -2.58 13.41 5.70
C ARG A 213 -1.13 13.00 5.47
N THR A 214 -0.55 12.30 6.46
CA THR A 214 0.82 11.86 6.50
C THR A 214 0.99 10.43 5.98
N ARG A 215 0.02 9.52 6.14
CA ARG A 215 0.20 8.11 5.75
C ARG A 215 -0.80 7.60 4.70
N TRP A 216 -1.99 8.19 4.59
CA TRP A 216 -2.96 7.85 3.52
C TRP A 216 -3.35 6.36 3.45
N MET A 217 -3.38 5.69 4.60
CA MET A 217 -3.74 4.27 4.76
C MET A 217 -5.10 4.13 5.45
N GLY A 218 -5.74 2.97 5.29
CA GLY A 218 -6.94 2.65 6.06
C GLY A 218 -6.60 2.45 7.53
N THR A 219 -7.49 2.85 8.43
CA THR A 219 -7.32 2.64 9.87
C THR A 219 -8.56 2.00 10.48
N ALA A 220 -8.36 1.21 11.53
CA ALA A 220 -9.44 0.70 12.36
C ALA A 220 -9.18 1.01 13.83
N ILE A 221 -10.25 1.33 14.55
CA ILE A 221 -10.22 1.43 16.00
C ILE A 221 -10.26 0.00 16.56
N PRO A 222 -9.29 -0.41 17.38
CA PRO A 222 -9.18 -1.80 17.82
C PRO A 222 -10.38 -2.22 18.67
N ILE A 223 -10.84 -3.46 18.50
CA ILE A 223 -12.07 -3.96 19.12
C ILE A 223 -12.03 -3.89 20.65
N GLU A 224 -10.88 -4.13 21.26
CA GLU A 224 -10.68 -4.00 22.71
C GLU A 224 -10.94 -2.58 23.20
N ARG A 225 -10.57 -1.55 22.42
CA ARG A 225 -10.83 -0.16 22.80
C ARG A 225 -12.32 0.15 22.80
N ILE A 226 -13.04 -0.40 21.82
CA ILE A 226 -14.50 -0.26 21.71
C ILE A 226 -15.18 -0.98 22.88
N LEU A 227 -14.80 -2.22 23.16
CA LEU A 227 -15.35 -3.01 24.27
C LEU A 227 -15.11 -2.38 25.64
N ASP A 228 -13.93 -1.80 25.86
CA ASP A 228 -13.59 -1.10 27.10
C ASP A 228 -14.40 0.20 27.29
N ALA A 229 -14.88 0.80 26.21
CA ALA A 229 -15.67 2.03 26.22
C ALA A 229 -17.19 1.80 26.31
N LEU A 230 -17.66 0.55 26.15
CA LEU A 230 -19.08 0.20 26.26
C LEU A 230 -19.52 0.02 27.71
N PRO A 231 -20.82 0.28 28.03
CA PRO A 231 -21.40 -0.10 29.30
C PRO A 231 -21.17 -1.59 29.62
N PRO A 232 -20.91 -1.97 30.90
CA PRO A 232 -20.60 -3.34 31.26
C PRO A 232 -21.64 -4.38 30.80
N GLU A 233 -22.92 -4.01 30.83
CA GLU A 233 -24.03 -4.86 30.37
C GLU A 233 -23.94 -5.20 28.88
N GLU A 234 -23.66 -4.21 28.04
CA GLU A 234 -23.52 -4.39 26.59
C GLU A 234 -22.21 -5.10 26.24
N ARG A 235 -21.13 -4.79 26.94
CA ARG A 235 -19.86 -5.52 26.82
C ARG A 235 -20.06 -7.01 27.11
N ASN A 236 -20.83 -7.36 28.13
CA ASN A 236 -21.11 -8.75 28.48
C ASN A 236 -21.98 -9.45 27.43
N ARG A 237 -22.94 -8.74 26.81
CA ARG A 237 -23.76 -9.28 25.70
C ARG A 237 -22.93 -9.62 24.46
N LEU A 238 -21.95 -8.78 24.13
CA LEU A 238 -21.05 -9.03 23.00
C LEU A 238 -20.01 -10.13 23.28
N GLY A 239 -19.73 -10.39 24.56
CA GLY A 239 -18.70 -11.32 24.99
C GLY A 239 -17.29 -10.78 24.79
N SER A 240 -16.34 -11.24 25.60
CA SER A 240 -14.91 -11.00 25.37
C SER A 240 -14.19 -12.33 25.46
N ARG A 241 -13.57 -12.76 24.37
CA ARG A 241 -12.64 -13.89 24.39
C ARG A 241 -11.31 -13.40 23.89
N LYS A 242 -10.28 -13.47 24.74
CA LYS A 242 -8.90 -13.43 24.27
C LYS A 242 -8.70 -14.66 23.40
N VAL A 243 -8.58 -14.44 22.10
CA VAL A 243 -8.32 -15.51 21.14
C VAL A 243 -6.81 -15.53 20.89
N PRO A 244 -6.14 -16.69 21.03
CA PRO A 244 -4.71 -16.80 20.74
C PRO A 244 -4.41 -16.32 19.32
N ALA A 245 -3.24 -15.69 19.16
CA ALA A 245 -2.70 -15.38 17.85
C ALA A 245 -2.67 -16.66 17.01
N HIS A 246 -3.13 -16.59 15.77
CA HIS A 246 -3.00 -17.68 14.83
C HIS A 246 -1.86 -17.34 13.87
N ALA A 247 -0.81 -18.15 13.88
CA ALA A 247 0.16 -18.15 12.79
C ALA A 247 -0.58 -18.68 11.55
N SER A 248 -0.81 -17.82 10.56
CA SER A 248 -1.50 -18.19 9.33
C SER A 248 -0.63 -19.05 8.41
N GLY A 249 0.70 -19.07 8.64
CA GLY A 249 1.66 -19.69 7.72
C GLY A 249 1.61 -19.09 6.32
N ASP A 250 1.00 -17.90 6.18
CA ASP A 250 0.76 -17.29 4.89
C ASP A 250 1.99 -16.56 4.36
N LEU A 251 1.92 -16.20 3.08
CA LEU A 251 2.99 -15.52 2.38
C LEU A 251 3.38 -14.17 3.01
N CYS A 252 2.42 -13.43 3.58
CA CYS A 252 2.71 -12.14 4.19
C CYS A 252 3.53 -12.32 5.47
N GLU A 253 3.26 -13.37 6.24
CA GLU A 253 4.05 -13.74 7.40
C GLU A 253 5.49 -14.13 7.02
N LEU A 254 5.67 -14.93 5.96
CA LEU A 254 7.01 -15.27 5.45
C LEU A 254 7.78 -14.02 4.99
N LEU A 255 7.12 -13.15 4.22
CA LEU A 255 7.69 -11.88 3.77
C LEU A 255 8.10 -10.98 4.94
N ARG A 256 7.26 -10.91 5.97
CA ARG A 256 7.56 -10.15 7.18
C ARG A 256 8.79 -10.69 7.88
N GLN A 257 8.83 -11.99 8.16
CA GLN A 257 9.97 -12.65 8.82
C GLN A 257 11.27 -12.40 8.05
N ALA A 258 11.22 -12.51 6.72
CA ALA A 258 12.35 -12.22 5.84
C ALA A 258 12.80 -10.75 5.90
N ALA A 259 11.86 -9.80 5.99
CA ALA A 259 12.16 -8.37 6.01
C ALA A 259 12.76 -7.89 7.36
N MET A 260 12.42 -8.53 8.48
CA MET A 260 12.76 -8.03 9.83
C MET A 260 14.27 -7.78 10.08
N PRO A 261 15.21 -8.65 9.64
CA PRO A 261 16.64 -8.38 9.79
C PRO A 261 17.08 -7.07 9.14
N THR A 262 16.55 -6.75 7.96
CA THR A 262 16.82 -5.49 7.25
C THR A 262 16.09 -4.32 7.93
N ALA A 263 14.87 -4.55 8.42
CA ALA A 263 14.09 -3.56 9.16
C ALA A 263 14.75 -3.10 10.47
N ALA A 264 15.64 -3.90 11.07
CA ALA A 264 16.42 -3.50 12.24
C ALA A 264 17.36 -2.31 11.97
N ALA A 265 17.66 -2.01 10.71
CA ALA A 265 18.43 -0.84 10.27
C ALA A 265 17.59 0.36 9.83
N LEU A 266 16.27 0.29 10.00
CA LEU A 266 15.41 1.44 9.85
C LEU A 266 15.73 2.50 10.89
N VAL A 267 15.72 3.74 10.43
CA VAL A 267 15.86 4.92 11.29
C VAL A 267 14.76 5.91 10.97
N ARG A 268 14.28 6.59 12.00
CA ARG A 268 13.32 7.68 11.85
C ARG A 268 14.08 8.98 11.66
N LEU A 269 13.65 9.77 10.68
CA LEU A 269 14.22 11.08 10.38
C LEU A 269 13.28 12.15 10.90
N GLU A 270 13.78 13.01 11.79
CA GLU A 270 13.00 14.09 12.40
C GLU A 270 13.61 15.44 12.01
N PHE A 271 12.80 16.32 11.43
CA PHE A 271 13.19 17.66 10.98
C PHE A 271 11.96 18.57 10.87
N GLN A 272 12.20 19.88 10.80
CA GLN A 272 11.14 20.84 10.50
C GLN A 272 11.05 21.04 8.98
N ARG A 273 9.87 21.36 8.48
CA ARG A 273 9.70 21.83 7.09
C ARG A 273 9.30 23.29 7.08
N GLU A 274 9.77 24.05 6.09
CA GLU A 274 9.31 25.41 5.90
C GLU A 274 7.79 25.44 5.74
N PRO A 275 7.10 26.43 6.33
CA PRO A 275 5.69 26.61 6.07
C PRO A 275 5.49 27.05 4.62
N ASP A 276 4.97 26.18 3.75
CA ASP A 276 4.58 26.57 2.39
C ASP A 276 3.71 27.84 2.42
N ALA A 277 4.05 28.85 1.62
CA ALA A 277 3.23 30.07 1.47
C ALA A 277 1.79 29.77 0.96
N ALA A 278 1.58 28.62 0.33
CA ALA A 278 0.27 28.10 -0.05
C ALA A 278 -0.62 27.68 1.14
N ARG A 279 -0.09 27.59 2.37
CA ARG A 279 -0.82 27.23 3.59
C ARG A 279 -1.94 28.21 3.99
N ASN A 280 -1.97 29.42 3.43
CA ASN A 280 -2.84 30.50 3.91
C ASN A 280 -4.07 30.79 3.02
N ALA A 281 -4.16 30.25 1.80
CA ALA A 281 -5.27 30.58 0.90
C ALA A 281 -6.58 29.84 1.21
N ASP A 282 -6.54 28.73 1.96
CA ASP A 282 -7.70 27.83 2.16
C ASP A 282 -8.15 27.74 3.63
N ARG A 283 -7.75 28.72 4.46
CA ARG A 283 -8.12 28.75 5.90
C ARG A 283 -9.49 29.35 6.19
N SER A 284 -10.14 29.95 5.20
CA SER A 284 -11.48 30.51 5.37
C SER A 284 -12.50 29.66 4.62
N SER A 285 -13.39 29.00 5.38
CA SER A 285 -14.59 28.27 4.95
C SER A 285 -14.45 26.78 4.58
N ALA A 286 -14.36 25.92 5.59
CA ALA A 286 -14.94 24.58 5.51
C ALA A 286 -15.72 24.29 6.82
N PRO A 287 -16.98 23.86 6.75
CA PRO A 287 -17.87 23.83 7.91
C PRO A 287 -17.48 22.78 8.95
N ARG A 288 -17.70 23.12 10.22
CA ARG A 288 -17.70 22.22 11.37
C ARG A 288 -18.97 21.37 11.38
N ALA A 289 -19.06 20.43 10.45
CA ALA A 289 -19.95 19.27 10.48
C ALA A 289 -19.51 18.40 9.31
N ALA A 290 -19.23 17.11 9.55
CA ALA A 290 -18.82 16.19 8.49
C ALA A 290 -20.02 15.82 7.61
N THR A 291 -20.56 16.80 6.89
CA THR A 291 -21.30 16.51 5.66
C THR A 291 -20.27 15.97 4.70
N VAL A 292 -20.33 14.68 4.40
CA VAL A 292 -19.58 14.07 3.29
C VAL A 292 -20.16 14.66 2.01
N SER A 293 -19.80 15.91 1.70
CA SER A 293 -20.09 16.56 0.43
C SER A 293 -19.35 15.78 -0.64
N GLN A 294 -20.05 15.47 -1.73
CA GLN A 294 -19.58 14.73 -2.90
C GLN A 294 -18.57 15.53 -3.75
N ASP A 295 -17.87 16.50 -3.17
CA ASP A 295 -16.87 17.29 -3.88
C ASP A 295 -15.56 16.50 -3.98
N ILE A 296 -15.51 15.61 -4.97
CA ILE A 296 -14.31 14.94 -5.49
C ILE A 296 -13.36 15.98 -6.18
N GLY A 297 -13.73 17.26 -6.19
CA GLY A 297 -12.95 18.36 -6.74
C GLY A 297 -11.87 18.85 -5.78
N THR A 298 -10.62 18.91 -6.27
CA THR A 298 -9.43 19.46 -5.60
C THR A 298 -8.95 18.70 -4.35
N PHE A 299 -8.61 17.43 -4.52
CA PHE A 299 -7.58 16.82 -3.68
C PHE A 299 -6.33 17.71 -3.70
N THR A 300 -5.91 18.16 -2.51
CA THR A 300 -4.60 18.75 -2.28
C THR A 300 -3.55 17.64 -2.39
N TRP A 301 -3.30 17.17 -3.62
CA TRP A 301 -2.35 16.11 -4.00
C TRP A 301 -0.87 16.43 -3.72
N ALA A 302 -0.55 17.40 -2.87
CA ALA A 302 0.74 18.09 -2.89
C ALA A 302 1.40 18.30 -1.52
N ILE A 303 0.80 17.85 -0.42
CA ILE A 303 1.34 18.19 0.91
C ILE A 303 2.24 17.06 1.41
N GLY A 304 3.55 17.28 1.35
CA GLY A 304 4.51 16.52 2.16
C GLY A 304 4.19 16.75 3.64
N PRO A 305 4.04 15.70 4.45
CA PRO A 305 3.57 15.88 5.82
C PRO A 305 4.60 16.65 6.66
N GLU A 306 4.12 17.33 7.72
CA GLU A 306 4.96 17.89 8.80
C GLU A 306 5.68 16.78 9.63
N ALA A 307 5.64 15.54 9.15
CA ALA A 307 5.94 14.34 9.89
C ALA A 307 7.35 13.81 9.61
N ASP A 308 7.75 12.92 10.52
CA ASP A 308 8.95 12.12 10.41
C ASP A 308 8.98 11.31 9.12
N ALA A 309 10.18 11.09 8.61
CA ALA A 309 10.41 10.28 7.43
C ALA A 309 11.19 9.01 7.75
N THR A 310 11.22 8.08 6.79
CA THR A 310 12.00 6.85 6.91
C THR A 310 13.39 7.01 6.30
N GLY A 311 14.39 6.49 6.99
CA GLY A 311 15.72 6.25 6.43
C GLY A 311 16.19 4.82 6.69
N LEU A 312 17.23 4.43 5.96
CA LEU A 312 17.88 3.13 6.08
C LEU A 312 19.37 3.33 6.36
N ALA A 313 19.86 2.79 7.48
CA ALA A 313 21.28 2.78 7.77
C ALA A 313 22.00 1.70 6.95
N VAL A 314 23.01 2.07 6.14
CA VAL A 314 23.60 1.15 5.13
C VAL A 314 25.11 0.97 5.20
N GLN A 315 25.84 1.80 5.96
CA GLN A 315 27.27 1.63 6.16
C GLN A 315 27.66 1.96 7.61
N PRO A 316 28.82 1.48 8.07
CA PRO A 316 29.40 1.92 9.34
C PRO A 316 29.56 3.44 9.42
N ARG A 317 29.72 3.94 10.65
CA ARG A 317 29.93 5.38 10.94
C ARG A 317 28.75 6.26 10.51
N GLY A 318 27.51 5.77 10.55
CA GLY A 318 26.36 6.66 10.46
C GLY A 318 25.93 7.08 9.05
N THR A 319 26.18 6.28 8.01
CA THR A 319 25.63 6.59 6.68
C THR A 319 24.17 6.10 6.63
N VAL A 320 23.26 7.00 6.27
CA VAL A 320 21.82 6.74 6.13
C VAL A 320 21.36 7.14 4.75
N LEU A 321 20.60 6.27 4.09
CA LEU A 321 19.89 6.57 2.85
C LEU A 321 18.45 6.95 3.16
N THR A 322 17.87 7.78 2.30
CA THR A 322 16.44 8.07 2.31
C THR A 322 16.01 8.55 0.92
N SER A 323 14.71 8.67 0.69
CA SER A 323 14.20 9.32 -0.51
C SER A 323 14.52 10.83 -0.45
N ALA A 324 14.94 11.43 -1.56
CA ALA A 324 15.24 12.86 -1.60
C ALA A 324 14.00 13.72 -1.32
N LEU A 325 12.82 13.25 -1.75
CA LEU A 325 11.51 13.83 -1.43
C LEU A 325 11.30 14.01 0.08
N ASN A 326 11.79 13.06 0.89
CA ASN A 326 11.66 13.18 2.34
C ASN A 326 12.31 14.46 2.86
N LEU A 327 13.36 14.95 2.20
CA LEU A 327 14.11 16.14 2.64
C LEU A 327 13.74 17.42 1.87
N GLU A 328 12.70 17.40 1.04
CA GLU A 328 12.22 18.60 0.33
C GLU A 328 11.57 19.59 1.29
N GLY A 329 11.96 20.87 1.22
CA GLY A 329 11.50 21.89 2.18
C GLY A 329 11.97 21.67 3.62
N ALA A 330 12.83 20.67 3.90
CA ALA A 330 13.38 20.47 5.23
C ALA A 330 14.26 21.66 5.64
N CYS A 331 13.94 22.27 6.79
CA CYS A 331 14.67 23.38 7.38
C CYS A 331 15.23 22.99 8.75
N GLY A 332 16.39 23.56 9.10
CA GLY A 332 17.09 23.24 10.33
C GLY A 332 17.81 21.87 10.32
N PRO A 333 18.24 21.37 11.49
CA PRO A 333 18.99 20.12 11.60
C PRO A 333 18.10 18.88 11.42
N VAL A 334 18.54 17.96 10.56
CA VAL A 334 17.96 16.60 10.46
C VAL A 334 18.48 15.76 11.63
N HIS A 335 17.56 15.11 12.34
CA HIS A 335 17.89 14.14 13.38
C HIS A 335 17.58 12.72 12.91
N VAL A 336 18.50 11.81 13.18
CA VAL A 336 18.33 10.37 12.98
C VAL A 336 18.02 9.75 14.34
N VAL A 337 16.89 9.08 14.44
CA VAL A 337 16.44 8.38 15.65
C VAL A 337 16.41 6.89 15.38
N LEU A 338 17.17 6.12 16.16
CA LEU A 338 17.22 4.67 16.07
C LEU A 338 16.02 4.04 16.79
N ALA A 339 15.76 2.76 16.51
CA ALA A 339 14.72 1.98 17.18
C ALA A 339 14.87 1.92 18.72
N ASP A 340 16.12 2.02 19.23
CA ASP A 340 16.43 2.08 20.66
C ASP A 340 16.24 3.49 21.28
N GLY A 341 15.77 4.46 20.50
CA GLY A 341 15.53 5.84 20.92
C GLY A 341 16.76 6.75 20.90
N ARG A 342 17.97 6.23 20.62
CA ARG A 342 19.15 7.09 20.46
C ARG A 342 18.94 8.05 19.30
N ARG A 343 19.21 9.33 19.57
CA ARG A 343 19.00 10.44 18.64
C ARG A 343 20.32 11.10 18.32
N PHE A 344 20.60 11.26 17.03
CA PHE A 344 21.81 11.87 16.54
C PHE A 344 21.50 12.97 15.54
N ARG A 345 22.33 14.01 15.50
CA ARG A 345 22.29 14.99 14.41
C ARG A 345 22.88 14.39 13.15
N ALA A 346 22.33 14.71 11.99
CA ALA A 346 22.86 14.31 10.70
C ALA A 346 22.97 15.49 9.72
N ARG A 347 23.95 15.42 8.84
CA ARG A 347 24.09 16.33 7.70
C ARG A 347 23.67 15.64 6.42
N ILE A 348 22.98 16.37 5.56
CA ILE A 348 22.78 15.97 4.16
C ILE A 348 24.14 16.07 3.46
N ARG A 349 24.63 14.94 2.94
CA ARG A 349 25.88 14.89 2.19
C ARG A 349 25.63 15.17 0.72
N GLY A 350 24.77 14.37 0.09
CA GLY A 350 24.48 14.49 -1.33
C GLY A 350 23.04 14.10 -1.64
N ARG A 351 22.60 14.51 -2.82
CA ARG A 351 21.29 14.17 -3.38
C ARG A 351 21.44 13.74 -4.83
N HIS A 352 20.64 12.78 -5.24
CA HIS A 352 20.44 12.42 -6.63
C HIS A 352 18.99 12.69 -7.00
N ALA A 353 18.75 13.69 -7.86
CA ALA A 353 17.40 14.15 -8.13
C ALA A 353 16.53 13.10 -8.83
N ASP A 354 17.06 12.43 -9.85
CA ASP A 354 16.29 11.51 -10.69
C ASP A 354 16.10 10.11 -10.06
N LEU A 355 17.10 9.60 -9.33
CA LEU A 355 16.93 8.41 -8.48
C LEU A 355 16.09 8.71 -7.23
N ASP A 356 15.76 9.98 -6.97
CA ASP A 356 15.12 10.44 -5.75
C ASP A 356 15.80 9.89 -4.48
N LEU A 357 17.13 10.00 -4.44
CA LEU A 357 17.97 9.48 -3.36
C LEU A 357 18.65 10.63 -2.61
N ALA A 358 18.71 10.54 -1.28
CA ALA A 358 19.54 11.39 -0.45
C ALA A 358 20.40 10.57 0.51
N VAL A 359 21.63 11.04 0.72
CA VAL A 359 22.57 10.44 1.66
C VAL A 359 22.78 11.40 2.82
N LEU A 360 22.54 10.89 4.03
CA LEU A 360 22.80 11.57 5.28
C LEU A 360 24.02 10.97 5.96
N LYS A 361 24.77 11.81 6.68
CA LYS A 361 25.85 11.39 7.56
C LYS A 361 25.58 11.82 8.98
N VAL A 362 25.48 10.85 9.88
CA VAL A 362 25.32 11.10 11.30
C VAL A 362 26.60 11.63 11.92
N GLU A 363 26.44 12.59 12.82
CA GLU A 363 27.50 13.23 13.59
C GLU A 363 27.58 12.63 15.00
N GLY A 364 28.78 12.61 15.58
CA GLY A 364 28.97 12.22 16.98
C GLY A 364 29.01 10.71 17.26
N LEU A 365 28.95 9.85 16.24
CA LEU A 365 29.20 8.41 16.40
C LEU A 365 30.68 8.14 16.71
N ARG A 366 30.93 7.43 17.80
CA ARG A 366 32.25 6.90 18.16
C ARG A 366 32.51 5.61 17.38
N LYS A 367 33.79 5.22 17.30
CA LYS A 367 34.27 4.06 16.51
C LYS A 367 33.53 2.75 16.86
N ASN A 368 33.15 2.56 18.12
CA ASN A 368 32.55 1.33 18.63
C ASN A 368 31.08 1.50 19.03
N ASP A 369 30.46 2.63 18.70
CA ASP A 369 29.04 2.81 18.99
C ASP A 369 28.22 1.81 18.16
N PRO A 370 27.28 1.07 18.78
CA PRO A 370 26.42 0.15 18.04
C PRO A 370 25.64 0.92 16.97
N TRP A 371 25.71 0.45 15.73
CA TRP A 371 25.07 1.07 14.59
C TRP A 371 24.42 -0.01 13.73
N PRO A 372 23.10 0.06 13.47
CA PRO A 372 22.46 -0.97 12.67
C PRO A 372 22.79 -0.76 11.19
N ILE A 373 22.93 -1.84 10.44
CA ILE A 373 23.36 -1.80 9.03
C ILE A 373 22.53 -2.79 8.24
N ALA A 374 21.82 -2.29 7.23
CA ALA A 374 21.25 -3.09 6.16
C ALA A 374 22.28 -3.26 5.05
N THR A 375 22.38 -4.47 4.51
CA THR A 375 23.22 -4.76 3.35
C THR A 375 22.37 -4.63 2.09
N LEU A 376 22.74 -3.68 1.22
CA LEU A 376 22.19 -3.60 -0.13
C LEU A 376 22.78 -4.70 -0.99
N VAL A 377 21.94 -5.49 -1.66
CA VAL A 377 22.39 -6.58 -2.52
C VAL A 377 22.23 -6.14 -3.97
N PRO A 378 23.33 -5.85 -4.69
CA PRO A 378 23.26 -5.66 -6.14
C PRO A 378 22.83 -6.98 -6.76
N THR A 379 21.59 -7.04 -7.22
CA THR A 379 21.00 -8.21 -7.85
C THR A 379 20.67 -7.90 -9.29
N VAL A 380 20.59 -8.93 -10.13
CA VAL A 380 19.91 -8.81 -11.42
C VAL A 380 18.50 -8.29 -11.17
N ALA A 381 18.05 -7.33 -11.99
CA ALA A 381 16.73 -6.71 -11.85
C ALA A 381 15.66 -7.77 -11.54
N PRO A 382 14.86 -7.58 -10.48
CA PRO A 382 13.97 -8.63 -10.00
C PRO A 382 12.91 -8.93 -11.05
N ARG A 383 12.48 -10.19 -11.13
CA ARG A 383 11.51 -10.62 -12.12
C ARG A 383 10.12 -10.06 -11.79
N ALA A 384 9.36 -9.66 -12.80
CA ALA A 384 7.96 -9.33 -12.62
C ALA A 384 7.21 -10.53 -11.99
N GLY A 385 6.41 -10.25 -10.95
CA GLY A 385 5.74 -11.26 -10.12
C GLY A 385 6.53 -11.74 -8.91
N SER A 386 7.80 -11.36 -8.75
CA SER A 386 8.56 -11.66 -7.52
C SER A 386 7.93 -10.96 -6.32
N PHE A 387 7.70 -11.70 -5.24
CA PHE A 387 7.17 -11.16 -3.99
C PHE A 387 8.19 -10.28 -3.28
N ILE A 388 7.71 -9.16 -2.74
CA ILE A 388 8.51 -8.19 -2.01
C ILE A 388 7.79 -7.71 -0.76
N ALA A 389 8.58 -7.28 0.21
CA ALA A 389 8.15 -6.55 1.40
C ALA A 389 8.79 -5.18 1.41
N VAL A 390 7.98 -4.16 1.67
CA VAL A 390 8.37 -2.78 1.94
C VAL A 390 8.25 -2.56 3.43
N THR A 391 9.30 -2.02 4.06
CA THR A 391 9.22 -1.62 5.47
C THR A 391 9.51 -0.14 5.68
N GLY A 392 8.90 0.44 6.69
CA GLY A 392 9.03 1.86 7.04
C GLY A 392 9.34 2.06 8.51
N ALA A 393 10.00 3.17 8.85
CA ALA A 393 10.34 3.50 10.23
C ALA A 393 9.09 3.56 11.12
N PRO A 394 9.21 3.13 12.39
CA PRO A 394 8.09 3.13 13.32
C PRO A 394 7.58 4.56 13.57
N PRO A 395 6.26 4.76 13.60
CA PRO A 395 5.65 6.01 14.08
C PRO A 395 6.20 6.43 15.46
N ARG A 396 6.13 7.72 15.81
CA ARG A 396 6.60 8.22 17.13
C ARG A 396 6.01 7.46 18.32
N THR A 397 4.79 6.98 18.17
CA THR A 397 4.00 6.32 19.20
C THR A 397 4.06 4.79 19.11
N SER A 398 5.02 4.25 18.35
CA SER A 398 5.25 2.82 18.15
C SER A 398 6.74 2.49 18.12
N THR A 399 7.06 1.24 18.40
CA THR A 399 8.41 0.67 18.20
C THR A 399 8.45 -0.32 17.04
N GLU A 400 7.30 -0.68 16.48
CA GLU A 400 7.21 -1.65 15.40
C GLU A 400 7.33 -0.97 14.03
N PRO A 401 8.15 -1.49 13.11
CA PRO A 401 8.23 -0.96 11.77
C PRO A 401 6.89 -1.12 11.05
N THR A 402 6.61 -0.21 10.13
CA THR A 402 5.48 -0.40 9.23
C THR A 402 5.84 -1.34 8.11
N PHE A 403 4.85 -2.02 7.54
CA PHE A 403 5.03 -3.11 6.59
C PHE A 403 4.01 -3.00 5.45
N ALA A 404 4.41 -3.29 4.22
CA ALA A 404 3.49 -3.50 3.11
C ALA A 404 4.05 -4.63 2.23
N ALA A 405 3.20 -5.61 1.90
CA ALA A 405 3.55 -6.68 0.98
C ALA A 405 3.13 -6.32 -0.46
N GLY A 406 3.78 -6.94 -1.43
CA GLY A 406 3.39 -6.83 -2.83
C GLY A 406 4.26 -7.69 -3.73
N ILE A 407 4.24 -7.35 -5.01
CA ILE A 407 5.08 -7.93 -6.05
C ILE A 407 5.81 -6.84 -6.84
N VAL A 408 6.85 -7.26 -7.55
CA VAL A 408 7.43 -6.49 -8.64
C VAL A 408 6.45 -6.49 -9.81
N SER A 409 5.90 -5.32 -10.14
CA SER A 409 5.01 -5.14 -11.30
C SER A 409 5.81 -4.96 -12.60
N ALA A 410 6.93 -4.25 -12.55
CA ALA A 410 7.83 -4.07 -13.69
C ALA A 410 9.27 -3.88 -13.24
N ALA A 411 10.17 -4.71 -13.77
CA ALA A 411 11.58 -4.75 -13.39
C ALA A 411 12.40 -3.51 -13.79
N SER A 412 11.90 -2.69 -14.72
CA SER A 412 12.61 -1.51 -15.21
C SER A 412 11.64 -0.43 -15.68
N ARG A 413 11.83 0.78 -15.16
CA ARG A 413 11.13 2.01 -15.51
C ARG A 413 12.14 3.15 -15.61
N PHE A 414 11.77 4.20 -16.36
CA PHE A 414 12.56 5.44 -16.47
C PHE A 414 14.04 5.21 -16.84
N GLY A 415 14.30 4.34 -17.82
CA GLY A 415 15.67 4.01 -18.23
C GLY A 415 16.45 3.16 -17.21
N GLY A 416 15.76 2.41 -16.35
CA GLY A 416 16.37 1.54 -15.33
C GLY A 416 16.58 2.23 -13.98
N LEU A 417 16.11 3.46 -13.80
CA LEU A 417 16.23 4.19 -12.54
C LEU A 417 15.26 3.70 -11.46
N ALA A 418 14.21 2.98 -11.86
CA ALA A 418 13.23 2.45 -10.91
C ALA A 418 12.72 1.06 -11.28
N VAL A 419 12.34 0.32 -10.23
CA VAL A 419 11.49 -0.87 -10.32
C VAL A 419 10.09 -0.48 -9.85
N GLN A 420 9.05 -0.89 -10.58
CA GLN A 420 7.66 -0.68 -10.19
C GLN A 420 7.18 -1.85 -9.33
N VAL A 421 6.44 -1.52 -8.27
CA VAL A 421 5.79 -2.47 -7.37
C VAL A 421 4.33 -2.09 -7.14
N ASP A 422 3.53 -3.04 -6.65
CA ASP A 422 2.13 -2.80 -6.23
C ASP A 422 1.94 -2.68 -4.71
N ALA A 423 3.01 -2.93 -3.93
CA ALA A 423 3.01 -2.68 -2.50
C ALA A 423 2.62 -1.21 -2.21
N LYS A 424 1.72 -1.01 -1.25
CA LYS A 424 1.21 0.34 -0.93
C LYS A 424 2.30 1.20 -0.28
N ILE A 425 2.77 2.16 -1.05
CA ILE A 425 3.79 3.13 -0.64
C ILE A 425 3.15 4.44 -0.18
N ASN A 426 3.70 5.01 0.90
CA ASN A 426 3.34 6.31 1.47
C ASN A 426 4.55 6.97 2.16
N TYR A 427 4.39 8.16 2.74
CA TYR A 427 5.51 8.85 3.41
C TYR A 427 6.10 8.08 4.60
N GLY A 428 5.31 7.20 5.23
CA GLY A 428 5.75 6.37 6.33
C GLY A 428 6.73 5.28 5.93
N ASN A 429 6.77 4.87 4.66
CA ASN A 429 7.74 3.87 4.15
C ASN A 429 8.65 4.40 3.02
N ALA A 430 8.44 5.62 2.54
CA ALA A 430 9.35 6.31 1.62
C ALA A 430 10.77 6.43 2.21
N GLY A 431 11.79 5.96 1.49
CA GLY A 431 13.17 5.86 1.98
C GLY A 431 13.47 4.59 2.77
N GLY A 432 12.48 3.73 3.01
CA GLY A 432 12.65 2.41 3.62
C GLY A 432 13.05 1.33 2.62
N PRO A 433 13.53 0.16 3.09
CA PRO A 433 14.03 -0.90 2.23
C PRO A 433 12.91 -1.68 1.55
N VAL A 434 13.22 -2.18 0.36
CA VAL A 434 12.44 -3.21 -0.35
C VAL A 434 13.21 -4.53 -0.26
N THR A 435 12.58 -5.56 0.25
CA THR A 435 13.20 -6.88 0.49
C THR A 435 12.46 -7.99 -0.25
N ASP A 436 13.18 -9.03 -0.66
CA ASP A 436 12.57 -10.26 -1.19
C ASP A 436 12.30 -11.30 -0.09
N LEU A 437 11.84 -12.50 -0.50
CA LEU A 437 11.55 -13.63 0.39
C LEU A 437 12.78 -14.16 1.14
N GLU A 438 14.00 -13.85 0.67
CA GLU A 438 15.24 -14.19 1.36
C GLU A 438 15.72 -13.07 2.29
N GLY A 439 14.98 -11.96 2.38
CA GLY A 439 15.32 -10.80 3.20
C GLY A 439 16.40 -9.90 2.61
N ARG A 440 16.79 -10.12 1.35
CA ARG A 440 17.82 -9.32 0.67
C ARG A 440 17.25 -7.95 0.31
N CYS A 441 17.96 -6.89 0.67
CA CYS A 441 17.54 -5.53 0.33
C CYS A 441 17.83 -5.22 -1.14
N LEU A 442 16.76 -5.15 -1.95
CA LEU A 442 16.78 -4.89 -3.39
C LEU A 442 16.92 -3.41 -3.73
N GLY A 443 16.68 -2.52 -2.77
CA GLY A 443 16.68 -1.07 -2.98
C GLY A 443 15.93 -0.32 -1.88
N ILE A 444 15.66 0.96 -2.10
CA ILE A 444 14.84 1.78 -1.19
C ILE A 444 13.67 2.41 -1.93
N VAL A 445 12.55 2.58 -1.23
CA VAL A 445 11.35 3.21 -1.77
C VAL A 445 11.62 4.67 -2.13
N THR A 446 11.25 5.07 -3.35
CA THR A 446 11.54 6.39 -3.92
C THR A 446 10.43 6.85 -4.84
N GLN A 447 10.34 8.14 -5.11
CA GLN A 447 9.48 8.72 -6.12
C GLN A 447 10.29 9.10 -7.36
N VAL A 448 10.56 8.13 -8.23
CA VAL A 448 11.23 8.37 -9.51
C VAL A 448 10.21 8.86 -10.53
N GLY A 449 10.44 10.03 -11.12
CA GLY A 449 9.59 10.60 -12.17
C GLY A 449 9.42 12.13 -12.09
N ALA A 450 8.65 12.69 -13.04
CA ALA A 450 8.51 14.14 -13.22
C ALA A 450 7.58 14.84 -12.20
N ARG A 451 6.82 14.09 -11.39
CA ARG A 451 5.94 14.63 -10.34
C ARG A 451 6.37 14.04 -9.00
N LYS A 452 6.75 14.93 -8.08
CA LYS A 452 7.23 14.62 -6.74
C LYS A 452 6.16 14.90 -5.68
N CYS A 453 5.03 14.22 -5.79
CA CYS A 453 3.98 14.32 -4.79
C CYS A 453 3.29 12.96 -4.56
N TRP A 454 3.06 12.59 -3.30
CA TRP A 454 2.29 11.40 -2.96
C TRP A 454 0.83 11.75 -2.68
N GLY A 455 -0.06 10.86 -3.10
CA GLY A 455 -1.45 10.80 -2.68
C GLY A 455 -1.79 9.40 -2.17
N GLN A 456 -3.08 9.10 -2.08
CA GLN A 456 -3.54 7.74 -1.79
C GLN A 456 -2.93 6.76 -2.80
N SER A 457 -2.27 5.70 -2.30
CA SER A 457 -1.63 4.72 -3.16
C SER A 457 -2.68 3.95 -3.97
N SER A 458 -2.56 4.01 -5.29
CA SER A 458 -3.39 3.23 -6.23
C SER A 458 -2.85 1.82 -6.49
N GLY A 459 -1.79 1.40 -5.79
CA GLY A 459 -1.03 0.18 -6.10
C GLY A 459 0.01 0.38 -7.21
N VAL A 460 0.46 1.62 -7.44
CA VAL A 460 1.61 1.94 -8.29
C VAL A 460 2.67 2.63 -7.44
N GLY A 461 3.70 1.89 -7.09
CA GLY A 461 4.85 2.37 -6.33
C GLY A 461 6.17 2.12 -7.05
N PHE A 462 7.23 2.79 -6.60
CA PHE A 462 8.57 2.67 -7.17
C PHE A 462 9.64 2.56 -6.09
N PHE A 463 10.73 1.87 -6.42
CA PHE A 463 11.95 1.90 -5.62
C PHE A 463 13.18 2.03 -6.50
N ALA A 464 14.21 2.71 -5.98
CA ALA A 464 15.52 2.84 -6.61
C ALA A 464 16.31 1.54 -6.38
N PRO A 465 16.78 0.85 -7.44
CA PRO A 465 17.50 -0.41 -7.30
C PRO A 465 18.82 -0.25 -6.54
N ALA A 466 19.16 -1.24 -5.71
CA ALA A 466 20.40 -1.30 -4.94
C ALA A 466 21.64 -1.07 -5.81
N GLU A 467 21.69 -1.66 -7.01
CA GLU A 467 22.78 -1.46 -7.99
C GLU A 467 22.97 0.03 -8.31
N LYS A 468 21.89 0.74 -8.66
CA LYS A 468 21.95 2.17 -9.03
C LYS A 468 22.26 3.08 -7.84
N ILE A 469 21.83 2.69 -6.65
CA ILE A 469 22.21 3.38 -5.41
C ILE A 469 23.72 3.24 -5.17
N LEU A 470 24.27 2.03 -5.32
CA LEU A 470 25.69 1.75 -5.09
C LEU A 470 26.58 2.46 -6.13
N ASP A 471 26.15 2.55 -7.39
CA ASP A 471 26.87 3.27 -8.46
C ASP A 471 27.15 4.75 -8.11
N VAL A 472 26.28 5.38 -7.32
CA VAL A 472 26.34 6.82 -7.02
C VAL A 472 26.72 7.13 -5.56
N LEU A 473 26.77 6.13 -4.69
CA LEU A 473 26.86 6.32 -3.24
C LEU A 473 28.11 7.12 -2.82
N ASP A 474 29.29 6.76 -3.34
CA ASP A 474 30.55 7.43 -2.98
C ASP A 474 30.55 8.90 -3.42
N ALA A 475 30.05 9.16 -4.63
CA ALA A 475 29.90 10.52 -5.15
C ALA A 475 28.97 11.38 -4.27
N LEU A 476 27.86 10.81 -3.79
CA LEU A 476 26.94 11.50 -2.88
C LEU A 476 27.57 11.71 -1.49
N LEU A 477 28.35 10.76 -0.99
CA LEU A 477 29.10 10.90 0.26
C LEU A 477 30.15 12.02 0.19
N ASP A 478 30.79 12.19 -0.96
CA ASP A 478 31.74 13.28 -1.24
C ASP A 478 31.08 14.67 -1.32
N GLY A 479 29.75 14.75 -1.23
CA GLY A 479 29.02 16.02 -1.22
C GLY A 479 28.43 16.41 -2.57
N LYS A 480 28.48 15.53 -3.57
CA LYS A 480 27.97 15.85 -4.91
C LYS A 480 26.45 15.82 -4.93
N THR A 481 25.87 16.78 -5.63
CA THR A 481 24.48 16.70 -6.10
C THR A 481 24.51 16.20 -7.53
N LEU A 482 23.86 15.07 -7.77
CA LEU A 482 23.85 14.40 -9.06
C LEU A 482 22.49 14.55 -9.73
N HIS A 483 22.55 14.71 -11.04
CA HIS A 483 21.44 14.58 -11.95
C HIS A 483 21.85 13.54 -12.99
N VAL A 484 20.94 12.67 -13.41
CA VAL A 484 21.12 11.93 -14.67
C VAL A 484 21.28 12.99 -15.75
N PRO A 485 22.27 12.85 -16.66
CA PRO A 485 22.35 13.71 -17.82
C PRO A 485 20.98 13.77 -18.49
N CYS A 486 20.46 14.98 -18.78
CA CYS A 486 19.15 15.14 -19.40
C CYS A 486 18.99 14.13 -20.52
N ALA A 487 18.00 13.23 -20.41
CA ALA A 487 17.78 12.21 -21.42
C ALA A 487 17.72 12.89 -22.80
N PRO A 488 18.41 12.34 -23.82
CA PRO A 488 18.48 13.00 -25.11
C PRO A 488 17.08 13.18 -25.68
N LEU A 489 16.72 14.42 -25.96
CA LEU A 489 15.45 14.81 -26.55
C LEU A 489 15.54 14.61 -28.06
N LEU A 490 14.76 13.67 -28.59
CA LEU A 490 14.46 13.59 -30.02
C LEU A 490 13.33 14.56 -30.40
N GLY A 491 12.23 14.56 -29.64
CA GLY A 491 11.09 15.47 -29.83
C GLY A 491 9.98 14.95 -30.75
N ILE A 492 9.68 13.66 -30.64
CA ILE A 492 8.58 13.01 -31.36
C ILE A 492 7.66 12.28 -30.39
N ALA A 493 6.42 12.05 -30.79
CA ALA A 493 5.48 11.16 -30.10
C ALA A 493 5.01 10.06 -31.07
N PRO A 494 4.84 8.81 -30.58
CA PRO A 494 4.30 7.74 -31.42
C PRO A 494 2.83 8.01 -31.73
N SER A 495 2.37 7.50 -32.86
CA SER A 495 0.93 7.39 -33.13
C SER A 495 0.29 6.40 -32.16
N LEU A 496 -0.90 6.69 -31.65
CA LEU A 496 -1.64 5.86 -30.68
C LEU A 496 -2.53 4.78 -31.35
N GLY A 497 -2.52 4.68 -32.68
CA GLY A 497 -3.30 3.71 -33.45
C GLY A 497 -2.56 2.39 -33.74
N GLU A 498 -3.26 1.42 -34.33
CA GLU A 498 -2.67 0.18 -34.83
C GLU A 498 -1.60 0.49 -35.89
N ASN A 499 -0.45 -0.19 -35.76
CA ASN A 499 0.69 -0.01 -36.63
C ASN A 499 1.02 -1.36 -37.26
N ASP A 500 0.44 -1.65 -38.43
CA ASP A 500 0.55 -2.95 -39.12
C ASP A 500 1.92 -3.20 -39.77
N ARG A 501 2.91 -2.34 -39.50
CA ARG A 501 4.26 -2.40 -40.07
C ARG A 501 5.28 -2.40 -38.93
N GLU A 502 6.34 -3.22 -39.08
CA GLU A 502 7.47 -3.19 -38.14
C GLU A 502 8.10 -1.80 -38.13
N GLY A 503 8.05 -1.11 -36.98
CA GLY A 503 8.59 0.23 -36.81
C GLY A 503 7.76 1.12 -35.88
N VAL A 504 8.24 2.34 -35.68
CA VAL A 504 7.58 3.38 -34.88
C VAL A 504 7.01 4.44 -35.80
N LYS A 505 5.69 4.47 -35.95
CA LYS A 505 5.02 5.53 -36.70
C LYS A 505 4.99 6.81 -35.88
N ILE A 506 5.54 7.87 -36.42
CA ILE A 506 5.58 9.19 -35.80
C ILE A 506 4.18 9.81 -35.90
N GLY A 507 3.52 9.96 -34.76
CA GLY A 507 2.19 10.60 -34.66
C GLY A 507 2.28 12.11 -34.44
N ARG A 508 3.39 12.60 -33.90
CA ARG A 508 3.64 14.03 -33.75
C ARG A 508 5.13 14.32 -33.74
N VAL A 509 5.50 15.46 -34.32
CA VAL A 509 6.83 16.06 -34.17
C VAL A 509 6.66 17.39 -33.43
N ASP A 510 7.26 17.50 -32.26
CA ASP A 510 7.14 18.70 -31.42
C ASP A 510 7.95 19.85 -32.02
N ARG A 511 7.41 21.08 -31.98
CA ARG A 511 8.08 22.27 -32.53
C ARG A 511 9.38 22.56 -31.78
N ASN A 512 10.36 23.15 -32.47
CA ASN A 512 11.65 23.55 -31.90
C ASN A 512 12.49 22.42 -31.30
N THR A 513 12.21 21.16 -31.65
CA THR A 513 12.97 19.99 -31.22
C THR A 513 14.00 19.53 -32.27
N PRO A 514 14.96 18.66 -31.91
CA PRO A 514 15.87 18.03 -32.87
C PRO A 514 15.19 17.37 -34.06
N ALA A 515 14.13 16.60 -33.83
CA ALA A 515 13.34 15.95 -34.87
C ALA A 515 12.76 16.95 -35.87
N SER A 516 12.17 18.04 -35.39
CA SER A 516 11.62 19.10 -36.25
C SER A 516 12.70 19.78 -37.08
N ARG A 517 13.87 20.07 -36.48
CA ARG A 517 15.02 20.68 -37.19
C ARG A 517 15.64 19.76 -38.23
N ALA A 518 15.67 18.46 -37.95
CA ALA A 518 16.17 17.44 -38.88
C ALA A 518 15.16 17.08 -39.99
N GLY A 519 13.94 17.62 -39.93
CA GLY A 519 12.93 17.44 -40.97
C GLY A 519 12.18 16.11 -40.87
N LEU A 520 12.13 15.48 -39.69
CA LEU A 520 11.17 14.41 -39.42
C LEU A 520 9.74 14.95 -39.50
N ARG A 521 8.81 14.11 -39.94
CA ARG A 521 7.41 14.49 -40.17
C ARG A 521 6.47 13.50 -39.50
N GLU A 522 5.29 14.00 -39.15
CA GLU A 522 4.17 13.14 -38.82
C GLU A 522 3.87 12.19 -40.00
N GLY A 523 3.61 10.92 -39.68
CA GLY A 523 3.41 9.85 -40.64
C GLY A 523 4.68 9.09 -41.06
N ASP A 524 5.88 9.60 -40.77
CA ASP A 524 7.12 8.85 -40.99
C ASP A 524 7.12 7.56 -40.14
N LEU A 525 7.55 6.44 -40.73
CA LEU A 525 7.73 5.17 -40.01
C LEU A 525 9.22 4.95 -39.74
N LEU A 526 9.64 5.11 -38.49
CA LEU A 526 11.02 4.90 -38.06
C LEU A 526 11.30 3.39 -37.91
N THR A 527 12.32 2.92 -38.62
CA THR A 527 12.65 1.49 -38.75
C THR A 527 14.03 1.12 -38.21
N ALA A 528 14.94 2.09 -38.06
CA ALA A 528 16.24 1.88 -37.42
C ALA A 528 16.81 3.17 -36.81
N ALA A 529 17.70 3.02 -35.83
CA ALA A 529 18.52 4.08 -35.25
C ALA A 529 19.98 3.61 -35.18
N ASP A 530 20.91 4.35 -35.78
CA ASP A 530 22.33 3.99 -35.93
C ASP A 530 22.55 2.56 -36.46
N GLY A 531 21.71 2.18 -37.42
CA GLY A 531 21.73 0.86 -38.06
C GLY A 531 21.12 -0.26 -37.21
N GLN A 532 20.71 0.01 -35.95
CA GLN A 532 20.00 -0.96 -35.12
C GLN A 532 18.50 -0.96 -35.47
N PRO A 533 17.89 -2.13 -35.78
CA PRO A 533 16.46 -2.21 -36.07
C PRO A 533 15.61 -1.73 -34.90
N VAL A 534 14.64 -0.87 -35.20
CA VAL A 534 13.68 -0.34 -34.23
C VAL A 534 12.29 -0.83 -34.61
N ARG A 535 11.74 -1.73 -33.79
CA ARG A 535 10.42 -2.35 -34.03
C ARG A 535 9.30 -1.77 -33.17
N SER A 536 9.65 -1.05 -32.11
CA SER A 536 8.69 -0.55 -31.12
C SER A 536 9.17 0.77 -30.53
N TRP A 537 8.25 1.49 -29.88
CA TRP A 537 8.59 2.73 -29.17
C TRP A 537 9.65 2.49 -28.09
N SER A 538 9.53 1.37 -27.35
CA SER A 538 10.53 0.97 -26.37
C SER A 538 11.89 0.68 -27.02
N GLY A 539 11.91 0.01 -28.17
CA GLY A 539 13.13 -0.25 -28.93
C GLY A 539 13.84 1.04 -29.37
N LEU A 540 13.07 2.06 -29.78
CA LEU A 540 13.62 3.38 -30.09
C LEU A 540 14.25 4.03 -28.86
N LEU A 541 13.55 4.04 -27.72
CA LEU A 541 14.07 4.61 -26.48
C LEU A 541 15.34 3.90 -26.01
N SER A 542 15.40 2.57 -26.13
CA SER A 542 16.61 1.78 -25.82
C SER A 542 17.76 2.10 -26.76
N ALA A 543 17.50 2.27 -28.06
CA ALA A 543 18.53 2.67 -29.02
C ALA A 543 19.08 4.08 -28.75
N LEU A 544 18.25 4.99 -28.25
CA LEU A 544 18.67 6.36 -27.89
C LEU A 544 19.32 6.46 -26.50
N GLN A 545 19.07 5.50 -25.61
CA GLN A 545 19.56 5.50 -24.22
C GLN A 545 21.09 5.68 -24.05
N PRO A 546 21.98 5.09 -24.87
CA PRO A 546 23.42 5.28 -24.71
C PRO A 546 23.92 6.67 -25.15
N HIS A 547 23.09 7.46 -25.85
CA HIS A 547 23.48 8.75 -26.38
C HIS A 547 23.31 9.89 -25.37
N ARG A 548 24.07 10.95 -25.59
CA ARG A 548 24.06 12.18 -24.79
C ARG A 548 23.49 13.35 -25.61
N PRO A 549 22.99 14.40 -24.96
CA PRO A 549 22.77 15.68 -25.62
C PRO A 549 24.01 16.13 -26.42
N GLY A 550 23.81 16.48 -27.69
CA GLY A 550 24.88 16.83 -28.62
C GLY A 550 25.32 15.69 -29.54
N ASP A 551 24.99 14.44 -29.23
CA ASP A 551 25.29 13.30 -30.12
C ASP A 551 24.41 13.35 -31.37
N GLU A 552 24.98 12.98 -32.51
CA GLU A 552 24.24 12.76 -33.75
C GLU A 552 23.80 11.30 -33.83
N VAL A 553 22.51 11.08 -34.07
CA VAL A 553 21.91 9.75 -34.31
C VAL A 553 21.36 9.71 -35.73
N ARG A 554 21.64 8.64 -36.47
CA ARG A 554 21.13 8.41 -37.82
C ARG A 554 19.86 7.58 -37.76
N LEU A 555 18.72 8.22 -38.05
CA LEU A 555 17.41 7.57 -38.03
C LEU A 555 17.00 7.14 -39.44
N GLN A 556 16.72 5.86 -39.62
CA GLN A 556 16.13 5.36 -40.86
C GLN A 556 14.61 5.45 -40.77
N VAL A 557 14.00 6.24 -41.66
CA VAL A 557 12.55 6.42 -41.72
C VAL A 557 12.02 6.08 -43.11
N LEU A 558 10.84 5.47 -43.14
CA LEU A 558 10.06 5.28 -44.36
C LEU A 558 9.04 6.42 -44.46
N ARG A 559 9.16 7.22 -45.51
CA ARG A 559 8.23 8.31 -45.84
C ARG A 559 7.51 7.96 -47.15
N GLY A 560 6.27 7.49 -47.04
CA GLY A 560 5.56 6.89 -48.16
C GLY A 560 6.23 5.58 -48.59
N HIS A 561 6.90 5.59 -49.75
CA HIS A 561 7.68 4.46 -50.28
C HIS A 561 9.20 4.69 -50.25
N ALA A 562 9.65 5.90 -49.86
CA ALA A 562 11.06 6.24 -49.84
C ALA A 562 11.68 5.93 -48.48
N VAL A 563 12.83 5.26 -48.48
CA VAL A 563 13.67 5.06 -47.28
C VAL A 563 14.63 6.24 -47.19
N LEU A 564 14.59 6.95 -46.08
CA LEU A 564 15.43 8.11 -45.80
C LEU A 564 16.29 7.83 -44.56
N VAL A 565 17.54 8.26 -44.59
CA VAL A 565 18.40 8.31 -43.40
C VAL A 565 18.53 9.76 -42.99
N VAL A 566 18.02 10.07 -41.80
CA VAL A 566 17.93 11.43 -41.27
C VAL A 566 18.90 11.55 -40.09
N PRO A 567 20.02 12.30 -40.22
CA PRO A 567 20.88 12.59 -39.09
C PRO A 567 20.19 13.60 -38.15
N VAL A 568 20.16 13.28 -36.86
CA VAL A 568 19.53 14.12 -35.84
C VAL A 568 20.49 14.35 -34.69
N VAL A 569 20.83 15.62 -34.45
CA VAL A 569 21.63 16.02 -33.28
C VAL A 569 20.72 16.18 -32.07
N LEU A 570 20.83 15.25 -31.12
CA LEU A 570 20.02 15.22 -29.91
C LEU A 570 20.28 16.46 -29.04
N LYS A 571 19.28 16.88 -28.27
CA LYS A 571 19.42 17.98 -27.30
C LYS A 571 19.12 17.52 -25.88
N ALA A 572 19.50 18.33 -24.90
CA ALA A 572 19.00 18.15 -23.55
C ALA A 572 17.50 18.42 -23.55
N LYS A 573 16.74 17.59 -22.83
CA LYS A 573 15.35 17.87 -22.51
C LYS A 573 15.34 19.03 -21.50
N GLU A 574 14.86 20.20 -21.93
CA GLU A 574 14.70 21.40 -21.10
C GLU A 574 13.64 21.23 -20.01
#